data_AF-A0A937VB14-F1
#
_entry.id   AF-A0A937VB14-F1
#
_cell.length_a   1.000
_cell.length_b   1.000
_cell.length_c   1.000
_cell.angle_alpha   90.00
_cell.angle_beta   90.00
_cell.angle_gamma   90.00
#
_symmetry.space_group_name_H-M   'P 1'
#
loop_
_entity.id
_entity.type
_entity.pdbx_description
1 polymer ?
#
loop_
_entity_poly.entity_id
_entity_poly.type
_entity_poly.pdbx_seq_one_letter_code
_entity_poly.pdbx_strand_id
1 'polypeptide(L)' 'MDALKLRILTDGRNLGNGILKVDGFINHQVDPALMDACG' A
#
# COMPACT_ATOMS: atom_id res chain seq x y z
N MET A 1 -1.14 -2.43 11.74
CA MET A 1 0.09 -1.87 11.11
C MET A 1 0.89 -2.87 10.28
N ASP A 2 0.99 -4.15 10.66
CA ASP A 2 1.85 -5.11 9.93
C ASP A 2 1.33 -5.48 8.54
N ALA A 3 0.01 -5.50 8.36
CA ALA A 3 -0.63 -5.75 7.06
C ALA A 3 -0.22 -4.72 6.00
N LEU A 4 -0.12 -3.44 6.37
CA LEU A 4 0.30 -2.37 5.46
C LEU A 4 1.77 -2.54 5.05
N LYS A 5 2.66 -2.86 6.00
CA LYS A 5 4.07 -3.12 5.69
C LYS A 5 4.24 -4.30 4.75
N LEU A 6 3.48 -5.38 4.97
CA LEU A 6 3.51 -6.56 4.10
C LEU A 6 3.06 -6.20 2.67
N ARG A 7 1.96 -5.45 2.54
CA ARG A 7 1.45 -4.97 1.24
C ARG A 7 2.44 -4.08 0.51
N ILE A 8 3.13 -3.18 1.24
CA ILE A 8 4.20 -2.35 0.68
C ILE A 8 5.37 -3.21 0.17
N LEU A 9 5.72 -4.29 0.86
CA LEU A 9 6.80 -5.19 0.44
C LEU A 9 6.41 -6.08 -0.74
N THR A 10 5.15 -6.51 -0.83
CA THR A 10 4.67 -7.39 -1.91
C THR A 10 4.29 -6.62 -3.18
N ASP A 11 3.52 -5.54 -3.03
CA ASP A 11 2.87 -4.84 -4.14
C ASP A 11 3.39 -3.40 -4.34
N GLY A 12 4.21 -2.91 -3.42
CA GLY A 12 4.86 -1.60 -3.54
C GLY A 12 5.90 -1.60 -4.65
N ARG A 13 5.82 -0.62 -5.55
CA ARG A 13 6.78 -0.46 -6.65
C ARG A 13 7.63 0.78 -6.43
N ASN A 14 8.93 0.60 -6.20
CA ASN A 14 9.86 1.71 -6.09
C ASN A 14 10.09 2.34 -7.46
N LEU A 15 9.73 3.61 -7.63
CA LEU A 15 9.91 4.36 -8.88
C LEU A 15 11.23 5.13 -8.92
N GLY A 16 12.04 5.06 -7.85
CA GLY A 16 13.24 5.87 -7.69
C GLY A 16 12.93 7.28 -7.14
N ASN A 17 13.98 8.06 -6.91
CA ASN A 17 13.88 9.44 -6.39
C ASN A 17 13.12 9.58 -5.06
N GLY A 18 13.08 8.52 -4.25
CA GLY A 18 12.34 8.48 -3.00
C GLY A 18 10.83 8.23 -3.15
N ILE A 19 10.35 7.89 -4.35
CA ILE A 19 8.92 7.68 -4.63
C ILE A 19 8.59 6.18 -4.60
N LEU A 20 7.66 5.81 -3.72
CA LEU A 20 7.08 4.48 -3.65
C LEU A 20 5.65 4.52 -4.19
N LYS A 21 5.38 3.77 -5.26
CA LYS A 21 4.06 3.62 -5.86
C LYS A 21 3.29 2.51 -5.14
N VAL A 22 2.11 2.86 -4.61
CA VAL A 22 1.20 1.96 -3.88
C VAL A 22 -0.23 1.98 -4.45
N ASP A 23 -0.35 2.33 -5.73
CA ASP A 23 -1.65 2.55 -6.41
C ASP A 23 -2.57 1.33 -6.41
N GLY A 24 -2.01 0.11 -6.31
CA GLY A 24 -2.77 -1.14 -6.35
C GLY A 24 -3.61 -1.44 -5.09
N PHE A 25 -3.39 -0.74 -3.97
CA PHE A 25 -4.09 -1.05 -2.71
C PHE A 25 -4.46 0.16 -1.85
N ILE A 26 -3.96 1.37 -2.14
CA ILE A 26 -4.36 2.62 -1.47
C ILE A 26 -4.87 3.69 -2.43
N ASN A 27 -4.13 3.96 -3.52
CA ASN A 27 -4.31 5.22 -4.27
C ASN A 27 -5.31 5.13 -5.44
N HIS A 28 -5.45 3.98 -6.11
CA HIS A 28 -6.36 3.81 -7.25
C HIS A 28 -7.38 2.68 -7.04
N GLN A 29 -6.99 1.63 -6.34
CA GLN A 29 -7.92 0.69 -5.71
C GLN A 29 -7.76 0.81 -4.20
N VAL A 30 -8.86 1.10 -3.50
CA VAL A 30 -8.90 1.10 -2.04
C VAL A 30 -9.31 -0.29 -1.60
N ASP A 31 -8.45 -0.96 -0.84
CA ASP A 31 -8.79 -2.22 -0.17
C ASP A 31 -9.60 -1.89 1.10
N PRO A 32 -10.93 -2.16 1.14
CA PRO A 32 -11.77 -1.78 2.27
C PRO A 32 -11.36 -2.47 3.57
N ALA A 33 -10.86 -3.71 3.49
CA ALA A 33 -10.39 -4.46 4.65
C ALA A 33 -9.10 -3.88 5.22
N LEU A 34 -8.25 -3.30 4.36
CA LEU A 34 -7.01 -2.65 4.78
C LEU A 34 -7.30 -1.29 5.43
N MET A 35 -8.35 -0.61 4.98
CA MET A 35 -8.78 0.67 5.51
C MET A 35 -9.48 0.52 6.87
N ASP A 36 -10.29 -0.52 7.05
CA ASP A 36 -10.94 -0.88 8.33
C ASP A 36 -9.92 -1.35 9.38
N ALA A 37 -8.87 -2.05 8.96
CA ALA A 37 -7.76 -2.45 9.84
C ALA A 37 -6.81 -1.30 10.23
N CYS A 38 -6.98 -0.12 9.63
CA CYS A 38 -6.22 1.09 9.97
C CYS A 38 -7.06 2.15 10.72
N GLY A 39 -8.38 1.99 10.80
CA GLY A 39 -9.27 2.82 11.63
C GLY A 39 -9.16 2.46 13.10
#